data_AF-A0A8T9Z7L3-F1
#
_entry.id   AF-A0A8T9Z7L3-F1
#
_cell.length_a   1.000
_cell.length_b   1.000
_cell.length_c   1.000
_cell.angle_alpha   90.00
_cell.angle_beta   90.00
_cell.angle_gamma   90.00
#
_symmetry.space_group_name_H-M   'P 1'
#
loop_
_entity.id
_entity.type
_entity.pdbx_description
1 polymer ?
#
loop_
_entity_poly.entity_id
_entity_poly.type
_entity_poly.pdbx_seq_one_letter_code
_entity_poly.pdbx_strand_id
1 'polypeptide(L)'
;MKELRKLKKEELIELLVGEYGYEKEDLKGKVNIELKEIIMKEEEFSKKEEKKKTGISTFDDDYLVLVMNNTAGKVSYSSDISHDSYVWTGYGDTQHMPYRELSEIKRRYPRYLNEGWLMIRDKDVRKLLCDDDSVFIEPNELERVFSLPTNKMLDEIRKYKGSAYQVLGKTVYNRCKSGVITDFSKFRALIAEFRFDMEEFMQES
;
A
#
# COMPACT_ATOMS: atom_id res chain seq x y z
N MET A 1 -12.98 -21.61 22.10
CA MET A 1 -13.33 -22.27 20.83
C MET A 1 -14.28 -23.43 21.13
N LYS A 2 -15.53 -23.38 20.66
CA LYS A 2 -16.39 -24.56 20.64
C LYS A 2 -15.83 -25.51 19.58
N GLU A 3 -15.62 -26.78 19.91
CA GLU A 3 -15.13 -27.73 18.92
C GLU A 3 -16.22 -28.07 17.90
N LEU A 4 -16.30 -27.30 16.81
CA LEU A 4 -17.23 -27.51 15.69
C LEU A 4 -17.15 -28.93 15.11
N ARG A 5 -16.06 -29.67 15.38
CA ARG A 5 -15.89 -31.08 15.01
C ARG A 5 -16.85 -32.02 15.73
N LYS A 6 -17.31 -31.68 16.94
CA LYS A 6 -18.17 -32.53 17.78
C LYS A 6 -19.66 -32.20 17.69
N LEU A 7 -20.02 -31.08 17.05
CA LEU A 7 -21.39 -30.64 16.93
C LEU A 7 -22.16 -31.37 15.82
N LYS A 8 -23.40 -31.73 16.12
CA LYS A 8 -24.38 -32.29 15.18
C LYS A 8 -24.98 -31.20 14.30
N LYS A 9 -25.59 -31.61 13.18
CA LYS A 9 -26.18 -30.68 12.19
C LYS A 9 -27.21 -29.73 12.81
N GLU A 10 -28.04 -30.24 13.72
CA GLU A 10 -29.05 -29.45 14.43
C GLU A 10 -28.42 -28.35 15.29
N GLU A 11 -27.35 -28.66 16.02
CA GLU A 11 -26.63 -27.72 16.88
C GLU A 11 -25.91 -26.63 16.07
N LEU A 12 -25.41 -26.97 14.87
CA LEU A 12 -24.81 -25.97 13.97
C LEU A 12 -25.86 -25.02 13.37
N ILE A 13 -27.05 -25.53 13.04
CA ILE A 13 -28.16 -24.71 12.55
C ILE A 13 -28.65 -23.78 13.66
N GLU A 14 -28.82 -24.30 14.88
CA GLU A 14 -29.21 -23.47 16.04
C GLU A 14 -28.19 -22.37 16.33
N LEU A 15 -26.90 -22.64 16.17
CA LEU A 15 -25.85 -21.64 16.35
C LEU A 15 -25.93 -20.53 15.29
N LEU A 16 -26.14 -20.89 14.02
CA LEU A 16 -26.30 -19.91 12.93
C LEU A 16 -27.57 -19.06 13.06
N VAL A 17 -28.68 -19.66 13.49
CA VAL A 17 -29.94 -18.94 13.71
C VAL A 17 -29.85 -18.05 14.95
N GLY A 18 -29.35 -18.59 16.05
CA GLY A 18 -29.34 -17.93 17.36
C GLY A 18 -28.29 -16.83 17.50
N GLU A 19 -27.07 -17.06 17.01
CA GLU A 19 -25.95 -16.12 17.17
C GLU A 19 -25.79 -15.20 15.96
N TYR A 20 -26.08 -15.69 14.75
CA TYR A 20 -25.80 -14.98 13.50
C TYR A 20 -27.06 -14.61 12.69
N GLY A 21 -28.27 -14.91 13.21
CA GLY A 21 -29.53 -14.43 12.65
C GLY A 21 -29.95 -15.04 11.32
N TYR A 22 -29.38 -16.19 10.92
CA TYR A 22 -29.76 -16.89 9.70
C TYR A 22 -31.17 -17.50 9.81
N GLU A 23 -31.88 -17.62 8.70
CA GLU A 23 -33.16 -18.32 8.68
C GLU A 23 -32.97 -19.83 8.61
N LYS A 24 -33.77 -20.57 9.39
CA LYS A 24 -33.68 -22.04 9.46
C LYS A 24 -33.95 -22.70 8.11
N GLU A 25 -34.76 -22.05 7.27
CA GLU A 25 -35.16 -22.55 5.95
C GLU A 25 -34.00 -22.56 4.96
N ASP A 26 -33.13 -21.55 5.00
CA ASP A 26 -31.92 -21.43 4.17
C ASP A 26 -30.83 -22.43 4.53
N LEU A 27 -30.88 -22.97 5.75
CA LEU A 27 -29.87 -23.88 6.31
C LEU A 27 -30.26 -25.35 6.21
N LYS A 28 -31.55 -25.68 6.04
CA LYS A 28 -32.07 -27.06 5.99
C LYS A 28 -31.39 -27.90 4.89
N GLY A 29 -31.18 -27.29 3.72
CA GLY A 29 -30.56 -27.92 2.55
C GLY A 29 -29.04 -28.09 2.63
N LYS A 30 -28.38 -27.44 3.60
CA LYS A 30 -26.91 -27.42 3.68
C LYS A 30 -26.36 -28.66 4.39
N VAL A 31 -25.21 -29.13 3.94
CA VAL A 31 -24.51 -30.25 4.59
C VAL A 31 -23.66 -29.76 5.75
N ASN A 32 -23.27 -30.69 6.63
CA ASN A 32 -22.54 -30.38 7.86
C ASN A 32 -21.22 -29.61 7.63
N ILE A 33 -20.57 -29.81 6.48
CA ILE A 33 -19.34 -29.12 6.08
C ILE A 33 -19.65 -27.65 5.74
N GLU A 34 -20.65 -27.40 4.91
CA GLU A 34 -21.07 -26.05 4.51
C GLU A 34 -21.53 -25.22 5.71
N LEU A 35 -22.27 -25.82 6.64
CA LEU A 35 -22.68 -25.14 7.88
C LEU A 35 -21.47 -24.71 8.72
N LYS A 36 -20.44 -25.56 8.81
CA LYS A 36 -19.19 -25.22 9.51
C LYS A 36 -18.42 -24.11 8.79
N GLU A 37 -18.38 -24.13 7.47
CA GLU A 37 -17.73 -23.08 6.68
C GLU A 37 -18.42 -21.71 6.86
N ILE A 38 -19.75 -21.68 6.91
CA ILE A 38 -20.50 -20.45 7.19
C ILE A 38 -20.18 -19.96 8.60
N ILE A 39 -20.23 -20.83 9.61
CA ILE A 39 -19.89 -20.46 10.99
C ILE A 39 -18.44 -19.95 11.09
N MET A 40 -17.49 -20.59 10.41
CA MET A 40 -16.10 -20.14 10.41
C MET A 40 -15.95 -18.76 9.75
N LYS A 41 -16.65 -18.49 8.65
CA LYS A 41 -16.65 -17.18 7.99
C LYS A 41 -17.26 -16.10 8.86
N GLU A 42 -18.38 -16.40 9.53
CA GLU A 42 -19.01 -15.49 10.49
C GLU A 42 -18.10 -15.23 11.70
N GLU A 43 -17.49 -16.26 12.29
CA GLU A 43 -16.52 -16.08 13.38
C GLU A 43 -15.31 -15.24 12.95
N GLU A 44 -14.81 -15.42 11.73
CA GLU A 44 -13.75 -14.58 11.17
C GLU A 44 -14.21 -13.13 10.95
N PHE A 45 -15.44 -12.94 10.49
CA PHE A 45 -16.02 -11.62 10.28
C PHE A 45 -16.23 -10.89 11.62
N SER A 46 -16.84 -11.54 12.61
CA SER A 46 -16.99 -11.02 13.97
C SER A 46 -15.65 -10.69 14.63
N LYS A 47 -14.63 -11.56 14.50
CA LYS A 47 -13.27 -11.25 14.99
C LYS A 47 -12.66 -10.03 14.31
N LYS A 48 -12.87 -9.87 12.99
CA LYS A 48 -12.40 -8.68 12.25
C LYS A 48 -13.15 -7.42 12.71
N GLU A 49 -14.45 -7.50 12.97
CA GLU A 49 -15.24 -6.38 13.49
C GLU A 49 -14.89 -6.03 14.94
N GLU A 50 -14.68 -7.02 15.81
CA GLU A 50 -14.23 -6.83 17.18
C GLU A 50 -12.84 -6.21 17.21
N LYS A 51 -11.89 -6.66 16.37
CA LYS A 51 -10.57 -6.02 16.23
C LYS A 51 -10.68 -4.56 15.77
N LYS A 52 -11.58 -4.27 14.81
CA LYS A 52 -11.88 -2.89 14.40
C LYS A 52 -12.49 -2.03 15.51
N LYS A 53 -13.36 -2.61 16.37
CA LYS A 53 -14.03 -1.90 17.47
C LYS A 53 -13.17 -1.74 18.73
N THR A 54 -12.25 -2.67 18.98
CA THR A 54 -11.36 -2.68 20.17
C THR A 54 -10.00 -2.01 19.92
N GLY A 55 -9.67 -1.67 18.66
CA GLY A 55 -8.38 -1.09 18.30
C GLY A 55 -7.21 -2.09 18.38
N ILE A 56 -7.48 -3.38 18.58
CA ILE A 56 -6.46 -4.42 18.56
C ILE A 56 -5.92 -4.53 17.12
N SER A 57 -4.66 -4.14 16.96
CA SER A 57 -3.92 -4.27 15.71
C SER A 57 -4.05 -5.69 15.13
N THR A 58 -4.22 -5.78 13.82
CA THR A 58 -4.18 -7.07 13.11
C THR A 58 -2.80 -7.72 13.18
N PHE A 59 -1.76 -6.91 13.39
CA PHE A 59 -0.35 -7.29 13.43
C PHE A 59 0.23 -7.12 14.84
N ASP A 60 1.21 -7.94 15.18
CA ASP A 60 2.02 -7.76 16.39
C ASP A 60 2.80 -6.43 16.30
N ASP A 61 2.95 -5.71 17.41
CA ASP A 61 3.66 -4.43 17.47
C ASP A 61 5.11 -4.55 17.04
N ASP A 62 5.74 -5.69 17.34
CA ASP A 62 7.13 -6.01 17.00
C ASP A 62 7.27 -6.67 15.62
N TYR A 63 6.17 -6.84 14.87
CA TYR A 63 6.22 -7.34 13.49
C TYR A 63 7.07 -6.39 12.63
N LEU A 64 8.21 -6.88 12.13
CA LEU A 64 9.11 -6.11 11.30
C LEU A 64 8.59 -6.03 9.87
N VAL A 65 8.29 -4.81 9.43
CA VAL A 65 7.76 -4.53 8.10
C VAL A 65 8.84 -3.87 7.26
N LEU A 66 9.02 -4.33 6.03
CA LEU A 66 9.94 -3.71 5.09
C LEU A 66 9.32 -2.42 4.52
N VAL A 67 10.03 -1.31 4.66
CA VAL A 67 9.60 0.04 4.27
C VAL A 67 10.62 0.64 3.32
N MET A 68 10.13 1.22 2.23
CA MET A 68 10.94 1.80 1.15
C MET A 68 10.76 3.31 1.07
N ASN A 69 11.83 4.05 0.81
CA ASN A 69 11.73 5.45 0.44
C ASN A 69 11.18 5.60 -0.97
N ASN A 70 10.09 6.34 -1.07
CA ASN A 70 9.38 6.59 -2.30
C ASN A 70 9.40 8.08 -2.68
N THR A 71 10.36 8.83 -2.16
CA THR A 71 10.71 10.19 -2.60
C THR A 71 12.00 10.18 -3.42
N ALA A 72 12.22 11.24 -4.20
CA ALA A 72 13.46 11.41 -4.96
C ALA A 72 14.69 11.80 -4.12
N GLY A 73 14.52 12.04 -2.81
CA GLY A 73 15.55 12.58 -1.93
C GLY A 73 15.67 11.78 -0.64
N LYS A 74 16.37 12.37 0.34
CA LYS A 74 16.56 11.79 1.67
C LYS A 74 15.27 11.92 2.50
N VAL A 75 14.89 10.84 3.18
CA VAL A 75 13.79 10.82 4.16
C VAL A 75 14.36 10.35 5.50
N SER A 76 13.99 11.02 6.58
CA SER A 76 14.37 10.61 7.93
C SER A 76 13.18 10.68 8.87
N TYR A 77 13.03 9.67 9.72
CA TYR A 77 12.03 9.62 10.77
C TYR A 77 12.73 9.31 12.09
N SER A 78 12.40 10.07 13.14
CA SER A 78 12.85 9.81 14.50
C SER A 78 11.62 9.55 15.36
N SER A 79 11.63 8.42 16.07
CA SER A 79 10.52 8.01 16.91
C SER A 79 10.55 8.69 18.26
N ASP A 80 9.41 9.23 18.68
CA ASP A 80 9.22 9.70 20.06
C ASP A 80 9.01 8.53 21.05
N ILE A 81 8.66 7.34 20.56
CA ILE A 81 8.30 6.18 21.40
C ILE A 81 9.50 5.27 21.63
N SER A 82 10.15 4.81 20.56
CA SER A 82 11.31 3.92 20.65
C SER A 82 12.64 4.66 20.77
N HIS A 83 12.65 5.97 20.48
CA HIS A 83 13.87 6.78 20.31
C HIS A 83 14.76 6.32 19.14
N ASP A 84 14.27 5.40 18.31
CA ASP A 84 14.96 4.97 17.10
C ASP A 84 14.95 6.07 16.04
N SER A 85 15.98 6.07 15.20
CA SER A 85 16.08 6.95 14.04
C SER A 85 16.28 6.12 12.76
N TYR A 86 15.42 6.37 11.79
CA TYR A 86 15.38 5.71 10.50
C TYR A 86 15.75 6.73 9.43
N VAL A 87 16.66 6.36 8.53
CA VAL A 87 17.17 7.26 7.51
C VAL A 87 17.30 6.50 6.20
N TRP A 88 16.56 6.97 5.20
CA TRP A 88 16.65 6.50 3.84
C TRP A 88 17.36 7.55 2.99
N THR A 89 18.35 7.11 2.24
CA THR A 89 19.27 7.99 1.51
C THR A 89 18.70 8.48 0.18
N GLY A 90 17.83 7.69 -0.46
CA GLY A 90 17.22 8.03 -1.74
C GLY A 90 16.10 7.07 -2.13
N TYR A 91 15.50 7.30 -3.30
CA TYR A 91 14.43 6.46 -3.85
C TYR A 91 14.86 4.99 -3.92
N GLY A 92 13.96 4.09 -3.48
CA GLY A 92 14.18 2.65 -3.52
C GLY A 92 15.02 2.10 -2.36
N ASP A 93 15.61 2.96 -1.53
CA ASP A 93 16.27 2.53 -0.30
C ASP A 93 15.25 1.87 0.65
N THR A 94 15.65 0.81 1.34
CA THR A 94 14.72 0.01 2.16
C THR A 94 15.27 -0.24 3.56
N GLN A 95 14.38 -0.22 4.55
CA GLN A 95 14.71 -0.51 5.93
C GLN A 95 13.55 -1.25 6.60
N HIS A 96 13.84 -2.15 7.53
CA HIS A 96 12.83 -2.78 8.36
C HIS A 96 12.46 -1.84 9.51
N MET A 97 11.16 -1.75 9.79
CA MET A 97 10.61 -0.95 10.88
C MET A 97 9.48 -1.72 11.56
N PRO A 98 9.39 -1.71 12.91
CA PRO A 98 8.29 -2.35 13.63
C PRO A 98 6.93 -1.77 13.24
N TYR A 99 5.90 -2.61 13.21
CA TYR A 99 4.53 -2.20 12.91
C TYR A 99 4.02 -1.10 13.85
N ARG A 100 4.41 -1.12 15.13
CA ARG A 100 4.07 -0.06 16.09
C ARG A 100 4.55 1.33 15.63
N GLU A 101 5.72 1.41 15.01
CA GLU A 101 6.27 2.67 14.51
C GLU A 101 5.48 3.16 13.29
N LEU A 102 5.11 2.25 12.40
CA LEU A 102 4.26 2.57 11.24
C LEU A 102 2.87 3.07 11.67
N SER A 103 2.31 2.46 12.72
CA SER A 103 1.04 2.91 13.32
C SER A 103 1.17 4.29 13.93
N GLU A 104 2.27 4.57 14.60
CA GLU A 104 2.53 5.90 15.17
C GLU A 104 2.76 6.95 14.09
N ILE A 105 3.50 6.61 13.02
CA ILE A 105 3.66 7.47 11.84
C ILE A 105 2.29 7.82 11.26
N LYS A 106 1.39 6.84 11.07
CA LYS A 106 0.03 7.11 10.56
C LYS A 106 -0.71 8.11 11.45
N ARG A 107 -0.57 8.00 12.76
CA ARG A 107 -1.28 8.84 13.73
C ARG A 107 -0.69 10.24 13.87
N ARG A 108 0.63 10.38 14.02
CA ARG A 108 1.30 11.67 14.30
C ARG A 108 1.81 12.37 13.05
N TYR A 109 2.30 11.60 12.07
CA TYR A 109 2.98 12.13 10.90
C TYR A 109 2.41 11.52 9.60
N PRO A 110 1.09 11.65 9.36
CA PRO A 110 0.42 10.94 8.28
C PRO A 110 1.02 11.22 6.90
N ARG A 111 1.67 12.39 6.69
CA ARG A 111 2.36 12.72 5.43
C ARG A 111 3.33 11.65 4.94
N TYR A 112 4.02 10.96 5.84
CA TYR A 112 4.98 9.92 5.42
C TYR A 112 4.29 8.80 4.64
N LEU A 113 3.03 8.49 4.95
CA LEU A 113 2.25 7.45 4.28
C LEU A 113 1.30 8.05 3.25
N ASN A 114 0.54 9.09 3.61
CA ASN A 114 -0.52 9.67 2.79
C ASN A 114 0.01 10.48 1.60
N GLU A 115 1.19 11.11 1.70
CA GLU A 115 1.84 11.75 0.55
C GLU A 115 2.82 10.81 -0.17
N GLY A 116 2.96 9.58 0.32
CA GLY A 116 3.76 8.54 -0.30
C GLY A 116 5.26 8.62 -0.05
N TRP A 117 5.73 9.27 1.02
CA TRP A 117 7.18 9.37 1.25
C TRP A 117 7.80 8.01 1.59
N LEU A 118 7.07 7.20 2.35
CA LEU A 118 7.43 5.84 2.75
C LEU A 118 6.39 4.86 2.20
N MET A 119 6.86 3.92 1.39
CA MET A 119 6.06 2.83 0.85
C MET A 119 6.25 1.58 1.71
N ILE A 120 5.15 1.09 2.27
CA ILE A 120 5.11 -0.19 2.98
C ILE A 120 5.07 -1.32 1.93
N ARG A 121 6.03 -2.25 2.00
CA ARG A 121 6.16 -3.36 1.02
C ARG A 121 5.20 -4.50 1.29
N ASP A 122 4.82 -4.71 2.56
CA ASP A 122 3.76 -5.64 2.93
C ASP A 122 2.39 -5.05 2.53
N LYS A 123 1.69 -5.72 1.60
CA LYS A 123 0.43 -5.24 1.06
C LYS A 123 -0.70 -5.23 2.08
N ASP A 124 -0.69 -6.14 3.05
CA ASP A 124 -1.76 -6.24 4.03
C ASP A 124 -1.61 -5.15 5.10
N VAL A 125 -0.37 -4.87 5.52
CA VAL A 125 -0.07 -3.71 6.35
C VAL A 125 -0.37 -2.40 5.61
N ARG A 126 0.02 -2.31 4.33
CA ARG A 126 -0.21 -1.10 3.52
C ARG A 126 -1.69 -0.78 3.36
N LYS A 127 -2.53 -1.77 3.05
CA LYS A 127 -4.00 -1.59 2.96
C LYS A 127 -4.64 -1.09 4.25
N LEU A 128 -4.03 -1.40 5.40
CA LEU A 128 -4.52 -0.99 6.69
C LEU A 128 -4.11 0.44 7.05
N LEU A 129 -2.87 0.83 6.71
CA LEU A 129 -2.27 2.10 7.15
C LEU A 129 -2.32 3.21 6.09
N CYS A 130 -2.44 2.88 4.80
CA CYS A 130 -2.42 3.85 3.71
C CYS A 130 -3.79 3.98 3.05
N ASP A 131 -4.14 5.21 2.64
CA ASP A 131 -5.48 5.53 2.11
C ASP A 131 -5.53 5.49 0.56
N ASP A 132 -4.42 5.79 -0.11
CA ASP A 132 -4.32 5.89 -1.58
C ASP A 132 -3.04 5.20 -2.05
N ASP A 133 -3.16 4.19 -2.93
CA ASP A 133 -2.00 3.49 -3.48
C ASP A 133 -1.33 4.29 -4.63
N SER A 134 -2.00 5.30 -5.20
CA SER A 134 -1.48 6.10 -6.33
C SER A 134 -0.32 7.02 -5.97
N VAL A 135 -0.02 7.19 -4.68
CA VAL A 135 1.14 7.96 -4.21
C VAL A 135 2.42 7.13 -4.17
N PHE A 136 2.35 5.82 -4.47
CA PHE A 136 3.48 4.90 -4.46
C PHE A 136 3.84 4.41 -5.86
N ILE A 137 5.14 4.21 -6.12
CA ILE A 137 5.62 3.55 -7.33
C ILE A 137 6.81 2.67 -7.00
N GLU A 138 6.73 1.38 -7.37
CA GLU A 138 7.84 0.45 -7.19
C GLU A 138 8.92 0.64 -8.26
N PRO A 139 10.20 0.33 -7.98
CA PRO A 139 11.27 0.48 -8.97
C PRO A 139 11.01 -0.27 -10.29
N ASN A 140 10.47 -1.48 -10.23
CA ASN A 140 10.12 -2.25 -11.43
C ASN A 140 8.99 -1.60 -12.22
N GLU A 141 8.05 -0.99 -11.51
CA GLU A 141 6.91 -0.31 -12.12
C GLU A 141 7.35 1.02 -12.76
N LEU A 142 8.27 1.74 -12.12
CA LEU A 142 8.93 2.91 -12.68
C LEU A 142 9.56 2.59 -14.04
N GLU A 143 10.37 1.53 -14.12
CA GLU A 143 10.98 1.10 -15.38
C GLU A 143 9.94 0.66 -16.42
N ARG A 144 8.88 -0.05 -15.99
CA ARG A 144 7.77 -0.43 -16.87
C ARG A 144 7.13 0.80 -17.50
N VAL A 145 6.83 1.84 -16.72
CA VAL A 145 6.23 3.09 -17.23
C VAL A 145 7.09 3.69 -18.35
N PHE A 146 8.40 3.77 -18.16
CA PHE A 146 9.32 4.35 -19.15
C PHE A 146 9.50 3.50 -20.42
N SER A 147 9.22 2.20 -20.34
CA SER A 147 9.23 1.28 -21.50
C SER A 147 8.00 1.43 -22.41
N LEU A 148 6.95 2.11 -21.95
CA LEU A 148 5.73 2.31 -22.75
C LEU A 148 5.95 3.30 -23.91
N PRO A 149 5.15 3.18 -24.98
CA PRO A 149 5.05 4.22 -26.01
C PRO A 149 4.64 5.58 -25.42
N THR A 150 5.11 6.68 -26.01
CA THR A 150 4.99 8.04 -25.46
C THR A 150 3.59 8.39 -24.94
N ASN A 151 2.54 8.20 -25.73
CA ASN A 151 1.18 8.54 -25.31
C ASN A 151 0.73 7.70 -24.10
N LYS A 152 0.97 6.39 -24.15
CA LYS A 152 0.62 5.48 -23.04
C LYS A 152 1.42 5.76 -21.77
N MET A 153 2.70 6.12 -21.92
CA MET A 153 3.56 6.50 -20.80
C MET A 153 3.01 7.75 -20.10
N LEU A 154 2.60 8.78 -20.86
CA LEU A 154 2.03 10.01 -20.28
C LEU A 154 0.70 9.73 -19.57
N ASP A 155 -0.17 8.93 -20.17
CA ASP A 155 -1.43 8.52 -19.54
C ASP A 155 -1.18 7.74 -18.25
N GLU A 156 -0.13 6.92 -18.20
CA GLU A 156 0.24 6.18 -17.00
C GLU A 156 0.82 7.08 -15.91
N ILE A 157 1.71 8.01 -16.28
CA ILE A 157 2.30 9.00 -15.37
C ILE A 157 1.22 9.79 -14.63
N ARG A 158 0.17 10.22 -15.34
CA ARG A 158 -0.93 11.02 -14.79
C ARG A 158 -1.79 10.30 -13.75
N LYS A 159 -1.68 8.96 -13.65
CA LYS A 159 -2.38 8.19 -12.61
C LYS A 159 -1.72 8.34 -11.25
N TYR A 160 -0.43 8.64 -11.22
CA TYR A 160 0.32 8.78 -9.98
C TYR A 160 0.15 10.17 -9.38
N LYS A 161 0.26 10.24 -8.06
CA LYS A 161 0.16 11.46 -7.27
C LYS A 161 1.31 11.55 -6.28
N GLY A 162 1.37 12.66 -5.54
CA GLY A 162 2.29 12.84 -4.42
C GLY A 162 3.73 12.48 -4.77
N SER A 163 4.37 11.70 -3.90
CA SER A 163 5.78 11.35 -4.05
C SER A 163 6.07 10.49 -5.28
N ALA A 164 5.18 9.58 -5.67
CA ALA A 164 5.35 8.80 -6.90
C ALA A 164 5.44 9.68 -8.15
N TYR A 165 4.57 10.69 -8.26
CA TYR A 165 4.63 11.65 -9.37
C TYR A 165 5.93 12.48 -9.34
N GLN A 166 6.40 12.86 -8.15
CA GLN A 166 7.67 13.58 -8.00
C GLN A 166 8.88 12.71 -8.38
N VAL A 167 8.88 11.43 -8.02
CA VAL A 167 9.92 10.45 -8.42
C VAL A 167 9.94 10.29 -9.93
N LEU A 168 8.77 10.15 -10.55
CA LEU A 168 8.64 10.12 -12.01
C LEU A 168 9.23 11.40 -12.63
N GLY A 169 8.85 12.57 -12.13
CA GLY A 169 9.36 13.86 -12.61
C GLY A 169 10.87 13.98 -12.48
N LYS A 170 11.45 13.64 -11.32
CA LYS A 170 12.91 13.67 -11.15
C LYS A 170 13.62 12.68 -12.07
N THR A 171 13.04 11.51 -12.28
CA THR A 171 13.59 10.49 -13.19
C THR A 171 13.55 10.98 -14.63
N VAL A 172 12.44 11.57 -15.06
CA VAL A 172 12.31 12.23 -16.38
C VAL A 172 13.37 13.30 -16.54
N TYR A 173 13.48 14.21 -15.58
CA TYR A 173 14.47 15.29 -15.60
C TYR A 173 15.88 14.74 -15.81
N ASN A 174 16.28 13.74 -15.02
CA ASN A 174 17.61 13.15 -15.12
C ASN A 174 17.84 12.43 -16.46
N ARG A 175 16.82 11.72 -16.99
CA ARG A 175 16.90 11.01 -18.29
C ARG A 175 16.95 11.98 -19.48
N CYS A 176 16.21 13.09 -19.42
CA CYS A 176 16.28 14.17 -20.40
C CYS A 176 17.68 14.81 -20.38
N LYS A 177 18.17 15.18 -19.19
CA LYS A 177 19.48 15.84 -19.03
C LYS A 177 20.67 14.97 -19.43
N SER A 178 20.58 13.66 -19.23
CA SER A 178 21.64 12.71 -19.61
C SER A 178 21.60 12.26 -21.08
N GLY A 179 20.60 12.70 -21.85
CA GLY A 179 20.44 12.29 -23.26
C GLY A 179 19.94 10.86 -23.47
N VAL A 180 19.47 10.18 -22.41
CA VAL A 180 18.86 8.84 -22.52
C VAL A 180 17.56 8.88 -23.34
N ILE A 181 16.82 9.98 -23.25
CA ILE A 181 15.66 10.23 -24.11
C ILE A 181 16.13 10.92 -25.39
N THR A 182 16.34 10.14 -26.45
CA THR A 182 16.82 10.62 -27.75
C THR A 182 15.71 11.01 -28.72
N ASP A 183 14.49 10.48 -28.53
CA ASP A 183 13.33 10.84 -29.33
C ASP A 183 12.84 12.25 -28.96
N PHE A 184 12.96 13.19 -29.89
CA PHE A 184 12.59 14.60 -29.69
C PHE A 184 11.10 14.79 -29.37
N SER A 185 10.22 13.97 -29.94
CA SER A 185 8.79 14.05 -29.67
C SER A 185 8.48 13.60 -28.24
N LYS A 186 9.11 12.51 -27.78
CA LYS A 186 9.03 12.02 -26.39
C LYS A 186 9.59 13.05 -25.41
N PHE A 187 10.75 13.63 -25.73
CA PHE A 187 11.40 14.66 -24.94
C PHE A 187 10.48 15.88 -24.74
N ARG A 188 9.97 16.46 -25.84
CA ARG A 188 9.09 17.63 -25.78
C ARG A 188 7.82 17.34 -24.98
N ALA A 189 7.22 16.16 -25.18
CA ALA A 189 6.00 15.80 -24.48
C ALA A 189 6.21 15.66 -22.96
N LEU A 190 7.34 15.09 -22.54
CA LEU A 190 7.70 14.96 -21.12
C LEU A 190 8.03 16.31 -20.46
N ILE A 191 8.77 17.19 -21.16
CA ILE A 191 9.01 18.56 -20.68
C ILE A 191 7.70 19.30 -20.46
N ALA A 192 6.76 19.20 -21.40
CA ALA A 192 5.45 19.83 -21.28
C ALA A 192 4.63 19.26 -20.11
N GLU A 193 4.63 17.93 -19.93
CA GLU A 193 3.90 17.25 -18.84
C GLU A 193 4.35 17.74 -17.46
N PHE A 194 5.66 17.76 -17.21
CA PHE A 194 6.21 18.19 -15.92
C PHE A 194 6.49 19.70 -15.83
N ARG A 195 6.21 20.45 -16.90
CA ARG A 195 6.44 21.90 -17.00
C ARG A 195 7.88 22.30 -16.70
N PHE A 196 8.83 21.51 -17.17
CA PHE A 196 10.24 21.87 -17.05
C PHE A 196 10.57 23.00 -18.01
N ASP A 197 11.55 23.82 -17.63
CA ASP A 197 12.12 24.79 -18.55
C ASP A 197 12.99 24.07 -19.59
N MET A 198 12.72 24.30 -20.87
CA MET A 198 13.47 23.67 -21.95
C MET A 198 14.93 24.15 -21.97
N GLU A 199 15.19 25.39 -21.53
CA GLU A 199 16.53 25.98 -21.49
C GLU A 199 17.46 25.20 -20.54
N GLU A 200 16.93 24.59 -19.48
CA GLU A 200 17.71 23.79 -18.54
C GLU A 200 18.36 22.54 -19.15
N PHE A 201 17.85 22.08 -20.29
CA PHE A 201 18.37 20.92 -21.02
C PHE A 201 19.21 21.35 -22.23
N MET A 202 19.23 22.65 -22.54
CA MET A 202 19.99 23.25 -23.62
C MET A 202 21.27 23.87 -23.02
N GLN A 203 22.16 23.04 -22.46
CA GLN A 203 23.48 23.52 -22.05
C GLN A 203 24.49 23.39 -23.19
N GLU A 204 25.19 24.51 -23.39
CA GLU A 204 26.09 24.91 -24.47
C GLU A 204 27.02 23.80 -24.96
N SER A 205 26.85 23.43 -26.23
CA SER A 205 27.86 22.76 -27.05
C SER A 205 28.98 23.71 -27.44
#